data_AF-A0A0P9DEN9-F1
#
_entry.id   AF-A0A0P9DEN9-F1
#
_cell.length_a   1.000
_cell.length_b   1.000
_cell.length_c   1.000
_cell.angle_alpha   90.00
_cell.angle_beta   90.00
_cell.angle_gamma   90.00
#
_symmetry.space_group_name_H-M   'P 1'
#
loop_
_entity.id
_entity.type
_entity.pdbx_description
1 polymer ?
#
loop_
_entity_poly.entity_id
_entity_poly.type
_entity_poly.pdbx_seq_one_letter_code
_entity_poly.pdbx_strand_id
1 'polypeptide(L)' 'MATQIVFETHSLSEDNERGSATGWHAGRLSAQGRALAAELGGRRRDDGIAAVFTSDLGRALETAR' A
#
# COMPACT_ATOMS: atom_id res chain seq x y z
N MET A 1 24.82 9.41 -11.72
CA MET A 1 24.00 9.02 -10.56
C MET A 1 22.70 8.42 -11.09
N ALA A 2 22.25 7.31 -10.52
CA ALA A 2 21.00 6.66 -10.92
C ALA A 2 20.05 6.61 -9.71
N THR A 3 18.77 6.90 -9.96
CA THR A 3 17.71 6.82 -8.95
C THR A 3 16.92 5.54 -9.19
N GLN A 4 16.81 4.68 -8.17
CA GLN A 4 15.94 3.52 -8.21
C GLN A 4 14.54 3.90 -7.71
N ILE A 5 13.50 3.51 -8.45
CA ILE A 5 12.11 3.69 -8.04
C ILE A 5 11.51 2.30 -7.86
N VAL A 6 10.89 2.07 -6.71
CA VAL A 6 10.17 0.84 -6.40
C VAL A 6 8.69 1.14 -6.39
N PHE A 7 7.91 0.33 -7.08
CA PHE A 7 6.45 0.43 -7.11
C PHE A 7 5.84 -0.67 -6.25
N GLU A 8 4.94 -0.28 -5.37
CA GLU A 8 4.13 -1.19 -4.57
C GLU A 8 2.66 -0.84 -4.80
N THR A 9 1.83 -1.87 -5.01
CA THR A 9 0.37 -1.68 -5.04
C THR A 9 -0.15 -1.57 -3.62
N HIS A 10 -1.20 -0.78 -3.39
CA HIS A 10 -1.86 -0.79 -2.09
C HIS A 10 -2.27 -2.22 -1.72
N SER A 11 -2.22 -2.54 -0.43
CA SER A 11 -2.58 -3.88 0.04
C SER A 11 -4.08 -4.16 -0.14
N LEU A 12 -4.48 -5.38 0.18
CA LEU A 12 -5.85 -5.87 0.02
C LEU A 12 -6.85 -4.98 0.76
N SER A 13 -7.84 -4.46 0.03
CA SER A 13 -8.94 -3.68 0.60
C SER A 13 -10.19 -4.53 0.79
N GLU A 14 -11.12 -4.06 1.64
CA GLU A 14 -12.42 -4.72 1.82
C GLU A 14 -13.23 -4.82 0.53
N ASP A 15 -13.10 -3.83 -0.35
CA ASP A 15 -13.77 -3.84 -1.65
C ASP A 15 -13.15 -4.88 -2.60
N ASN A 16 -11.82 -5.09 -2.53
CA ASN A 16 -11.16 -6.15 -3.28
C ASN A 16 -11.68 -7.53 -2.86
N GLU A 17 -11.85 -7.77 -1.56
CA GLU A 17 -12.41 -9.02 -1.04
C GLU A 17 -13.85 -9.26 -1.53
N ARG A 18 -14.60 -8.18 -1.75
CA ARG A 18 -15.97 -8.22 -2.27
C ARG A 18 -16.04 -8.24 -3.80
N GLY A 19 -14.91 -8.19 -4.51
CA GLY A 19 -14.88 -8.06 -5.97
C GLY A 19 -15.48 -6.75 -6.50
N SER A 20 -15.51 -5.71 -5.68
CA SER A 20 -16.11 -4.41 -6.01
C SER A 20 -15.08 -3.44 -6.58
N ALA A 21 -15.48 -2.68 -7.60
CA ALA A 21 -14.64 -1.63 -8.15
C ALA A 21 -14.67 -0.39 -7.25
N THR A 22 -13.55 -0.07 -6.60
CA THR A 22 -13.45 1.08 -5.68
C THR A 22 -13.16 2.41 -6.38
N GLY A 23 -12.34 2.40 -7.45
CA GLY A 23 -11.95 3.62 -8.17
C GLY A 23 -11.37 4.70 -7.23
N TRP A 24 -11.96 5.90 -7.27
CA TRP A 24 -11.53 7.07 -6.50
C TRP A 24 -12.14 7.15 -5.09
N HIS A 25 -13.02 6.23 -4.71
CA HIS A 25 -13.41 6.12 -3.31
C HIS A 25 -12.18 5.79 -2.47
N ALA A 26 -12.07 6.34 -1.26
CA ALA A 26 -10.89 6.16 -0.42
C ALA A 26 -10.57 4.67 -0.18
N GLY A 27 -11.60 3.87 0.12
CA GLY A 27 -11.46 2.49 0.56
C GLY A 27 -10.68 2.39 1.88
N ARG A 28 -10.61 1.18 2.43
CA ARG A 28 -9.80 0.86 3.60
C ARG A 28 -9.22 -0.53 3.47
N LEU A 29 -8.07 -0.78 4.10
CA LEU A 29 -7.50 -2.12 4.10
C LEU A 29 -8.41 -3.09 4.84
N SER A 30 -8.48 -4.32 4.33
CA SER A 30 -9.09 -5.41 5.08
C SER A 30 -8.20 -5.84 6.24
N ALA A 31 -8.70 -6.72 7.11
CA ALA A 31 -7.90 -7.27 8.20
C ALA A 31 -6.65 -7.99 7.66
N GLN A 32 -6.80 -8.81 6.63
CA GLN A 32 -5.69 -9.46 5.94
C GLN A 32 -4.79 -8.44 5.23
N GLY A 33 -5.38 -7.42 4.61
CA GLY A 33 -4.62 -6.35 3.96
C GLY A 33 -3.65 -5.63 4.90
N ARG A 34 -4.05 -5.36 6.14
CA ARG A 34 -3.17 -4.74 7.13
C ARG A 34 -2.00 -5.63 7.53
N ALA A 35 -2.22 -6.94 7.67
CA ALA A 35 -1.14 -7.89 7.94
C ALA A 35 -0.13 -7.93 6.78
N LEU A 36 -0.63 -8.01 5.53
CA LEU A 36 0.20 -7.99 4.33
C LEU A 36 0.97 -6.67 4.16
N ALA A 37 0.38 -5.53 4.54
CA ALA A 37 1.06 -4.24 4.53
C ALA A 37 2.22 -4.21 5.54
N ALA A 38 2.03 -4.78 6.74
CA ALA A 38 3.09 -4.91 7.72
C ALA A 38 4.24 -5.83 7.23
N GLU A 39 3.92 -6.93 6.56
CA GLU A 39 4.91 -7.81 5.93
C GLU A 39 5.67 -7.12 4.81
N LEU A 40 4.99 -6.31 3.97
CA LEU A 40 5.61 -5.46 2.97
C LEU A 40 6.61 -4.48 3.62
N GLY A 41 6.20 -3.79 4.69
CA GLY A 41 7.08 -2.92 5.45
C GLY A 41 8.30 -3.66 6.01
N GLY A 42 8.12 -4.90 6.47
CA GLY A 42 9.21 -5.78 6.88
C GLY A 42 10.21 -6.05 5.75
N ARG A 43 9.73 -6.38 4.55
CA ARG A 43 10.58 -6.64 3.37
C ARG A 43 11.36 -5.41 2.89
N ARG A 44 10.81 -4.21 3.06
CA ARG A 44 11.38 -2.94 2.57
C ARG A 44 12.21 -2.18 3.61
N ARG A 45 12.25 -2.66 4.86
CA ARG A 45 12.86 -1.95 6.00
C ARG A 45 14.30 -1.54 5.75
N ASP A 46 15.07 -2.40 5.09
CA ASP A 46 16.51 -2.23 4.92
C ASP A 46 16.89 -1.76 3.50
N ASP A 47 15.91 -1.42 2.65
CA ASP A 47 16.13 -0.98 1.26
C ASP A 47 16.76 0.43 1.17
N GLY A 48 16.88 1.15 2.28
CA GLY A 48 17.43 2.52 2.29
C GLY A 48 16.53 3.54 1.59
N ILE A 49 15.21 3.35 1.65
CA ILE A 49 14.23 4.25 1.01
C ILE A 49 14.34 5.67 1.59
N ALA A 50 14.74 6.61 0.74
CA ALA A 50 14.89 8.02 1.12
C ALA A 50 13.56 8.78 1.15
N ALA A 51 12.56 8.35 0.37
CA ALA A 51 11.25 8.99 0.30
C ALA A 51 10.17 8.00 -0.14
N VAL A 52 8.96 8.17 0.38
CA VAL A 52 7.76 7.41 0.01
C VAL A 52 6.72 8.36 -0.53
N PHE A 53 6.15 8.04 -1.69
CA PHE A 53 5.06 8.77 -2.31
C PHE A 53 3.86 7.84 -2.47
N THR A 54 2.67 8.37 -2.23
CA THR A 54 1.41 7.62 -2.32
C THR A 54 0.31 8.56 -2.81
N SER A 55 -0.81 8.01 -3.28
CA SER A 55 -2.01 8.81 -3.50
C SER A 55 -2.66 9.17 -2.16
N ASP A 56 -3.64 10.07 -2.21
CA ASP A 56 -4.45 10.50 -1.06
C ASP A 56 -5.56 9.49 -0.69
N LEU A 57 -5.64 8.34 -1.37
CA LEU A 57 -6.67 7.34 -1.12
C LEU A 57 -6.37 6.56 0.18
N GLY A 58 -7.39 6.38 1.02
CA GLY A 58 -7.28 5.74 2.34
C GLY A 58 -6.53 4.41 2.33
N ARG A 59 -6.85 3.50 1.40
CA ARG A 59 -6.15 2.21 1.27
C ARG A 59 -4.66 2.33 0.90
N ALA A 60 -4.28 3.35 0.15
CA ALA A 60 -2.88 3.59 -0.23
C ALA A 60 -2.10 4.22 0.93
N LEU A 61 -2.72 5.16 1.65
CA LEU A 61 -2.17 5.73 2.88
C LEU A 61 -1.99 4.67 3.97
N GLU A 62 -2.99 3.82 4.22
CA GLU A 62 -2.90 2.73 5.20
C GLU A 62 -1.80 1.71 4.86
N THR A 63 -1.48 1.51 3.57
CA THR A 63 -0.41 0.58 3.16
C THR A 63 0.97 1.16 3.41
N ALA A 64 1.13 2.48 3.22
CA ALA A 64 2.42 3.17 3.28
C ALA A 64 2.83 3.64 4.68
N ARG A 65 1.97 3.43 5.69
CA ARG A 65 2.16 3.90 7.06
C ARG A 65 2.87 2.87 7.93
#